data_AF-A0A6L7NET2-F1
#
_entry.id   AF-A0A6L7NET2-F1
#
_cell.length_a   1.000
_cell.length_b   1.000
_cell.length_c   1.000
_cell.angle_alpha   90.00
_cell.angle_beta   90.00
_cell.angle_gamma   90.00
#
_symmetry.space_group_name_H-M   'P 1'
#
loop_
_entity.id
_entity.type
_entity.pdbx_description
1 polymer ?
#
loop_
_entity_poly.entity_id
_entity_poly.type
_entity_poly.pdbx_seq_one_letter_code
_entity_poly.pdbx_strand_id
1 'polypeptide(L)'
;GGGISGDPGRSFSTDSMIIVIDPELFVPMAELEERSLTLTEHLKDTRLADESQPVLYPGEKEAEARLANREQDIELPDPVRQQLLTMLQRFSLPEAKFASSG
;
A
#
# COMPACT_ATOMS: atom_id res chain seq x y z
N GLY A 1 -24.52 1.72 0.10
CA GLY A 1 -23.61 0.66 -0.35
C GLY A 1 -23.14 -0.08 0.87
N GLY A 2 -23.52 -1.35 1.02
CA GLY A 2 -23.21 -2.17 2.19
C GLY A 2 -21.86 -2.86 2.04
N GLY A 3 -21.06 -2.85 3.10
CA GLY A 3 -19.72 -3.42 3.13
C GLY A 3 -19.70 -4.95 3.02
N ILE A 4 -18.53 -5.47 2.68
CA ILE A 4 -18.24 -6.90 2.57
C ILE A 4 -18.07 -7.45 3.99
N SER A 5 -19.17 -7.84 4.63
CA SER A 5 -19.12 -8.64 5.86
C SER A 5 -18.94 -10.11 5.46
N GLY A 6 -17.70 -10.59 5.48
CA GLY A 6 -17.38 -12.01 5.25
C GLY A 6 -17.75 -12.85 6.47
N ASP A 7 -18.56 -13.88 6.26
CA ASP A 7 -18.93 -14.89 7.28
C ASP A 7 -17.76 -15.88 7.47
N PRO A 8 -17.19 -16.05 8.68
CA PRO A 8 -16.08 -16.97 8.90
C PRO A 8 -16.48 -18.41 8.56
N GLY A 9 -15.79 -19.03 7.59
CA GLY A 9 -16.02 -20.43 7.19
C GLY A 9 -16.69 -20.61 5.83
N ARG A 10 -17.13 -19.54 5.16
CA ARG A 10 -17.51 -19.61 3.74
C ARG A 10 -16.29 -19.42 2.84
N SER A 11 -16.02 -20.40 1.98
CA SER A 11 -15.07 -20.23 0.88
C SER A 11 -15.70 -19.30 -0.14
N PHE A 12 -15.18 -18.08 -0.23
CA PHE A 12 -15.45 -17.21 -1.37
C PHE A 12 -14.53 -17.64 -2.51
N SER A 13 -15.08 -17.90 -3.71
CA SER A 13 -14.24 -18.09 -4.89
C SER A 13 -13.63 -16.74 -5.26
N THR A 14 -12.36 -16.54 -4.90
CA THR A 14 -11.57 -15.42 -5.38
C THR A 14 -10.84 -15.86 -6.64
N ASP A 15 -11.50 -15.73 -7.79
CA ASP A 15 -10.82 -15.92 -9.07
C ASP A 15 -9.92 -14.71 -9.33
N SER A 16 -8.64 -14.97 -9.55
CA SER A 16 -7.64 -13.93 -9.79
C SER A 16 -6.96 -14.17 -11.12
N MET A 17 -6.80 -13.11 -11.92
CA MET A 17 -6.02 -13.13 -13.14
C MET A 17 -4.79 -12.27 -12.95
N ILE A 18 -3.62 -12.82 -13.26
CA ILE A 18 -2.34 -12.12 -13.20
C ILE A 18 -1.77 -12.08 -14.61
N ILE A 19 -1.41 -10.88 -15.06
CA ILE A 19 -0.74 -10.66 -16.35
C ILE A 19 0.65 -10.11 -16.05
N VAL A 20 1.66 -10.71 -16.67
CA VAL A 20 3.05 -10.27 -16.59
C VAL A 20 3.50 -9.93 -18.00
N ILE A 21 4.10 -8.75 -18.16
CA ILE A 21 4.64 -8.26 -19.43
C ILE A 21 6.12 -8.00 -19.19
N ASP A 22 6.97 -8.58 -20.02
CA ASP A 22 8.39 -8.25 -20.07
C ASP A 22 8.59 -7.06 -21.01
N PRO A 23 8.91 -5.86 -20.48
CA PRO A 23 9.10 -4.68 -21.31
C PRO A 23 10.34 -4.75 -22.19
N GLU A 24 11.37 -5.54 -21.85
CA GLU A 24 12.61 -5.64 -22.63
C GLU A 24 12.39 -6.22 -24.02
N LEU A 25 11.30 -6.97 -24.21
CA LEU A 25 10.87 -7.47 -25.52
C LEU A 25 10.35 -6.37 -26.46
N PHE A 26 10.06 -5.17 -25.93
CA PHE A 26 9.51 -4.05 -26.69
C PHE A 26 10.48 -2.88 -26.79
N VAL A 27 11.14 -2.53 -25.67
CA VAL A 27 12.09 -1.42 -25.56
C VAL A 27 13.17 -1.76 -24.53
N PRO A 28 14.41 -1.26 -24.69
CA PRO A 28 15.42 -1.37 -23.64
C PRO A 28 14.92 -0.80 -22.31
N MET A 29 15.23 -1.47 -21.19
CA MET A 29 14.75 -1.05 -19.86
C MET A 29 15.14 0.40 -19.53
N ALA A 30 16.38 0.79 -19.84
CA ALA A 30 16.86 2.16 -19.60
C ALA A 30 16.04 3.22 -20.35
N GLU A 31 15.57 2.91 -21.57
CA GLU A 31 14.73 3.81 -22.35
C GLU A 31 13.31 3.88 -21.76
N LEU A 32 12.77 2.77 -21.26
CA LEU A 32 11.49 2.76 -20.58
C LEU A 32 11.54 3.58 -19.29
N GLU A 33 12.62 3.46 -18.51
CA GLU A 33 12.84 4.23 -17.29
C GLU A 33 12.91 5.74 -17.58
N GLU A 34 13.68 6.15 -18.59
CA GLU A 34 13.77 7.54 -19.03
C GLU A 34 12.40 8.09 -19.45
N ARG A 35 11.67 7.35 -20.30
CA ARG A 35 10.31 7.74 -20.73
C ARG A 35 9.33 7.84 -19.57
N SER A 36 9.44 6.94 -18.59
CA SER A 36 8.59 6.94 -17.39
C SER A 36 8.89 8.14 -16.49
N LEU A 37 10.17 8.50 -16.34
CA LEU A 37 10.59 9.68 -15.60
C LEU A 37 10.03 10.95 -16.27
N THR A 38 10.23 11.12 -17.57
CA THR A 38 9.71 12.26 -18.33
C THR A 38 8.19 12.38 -18.23
N LEU A 39 7.47 11.25 -18.30
CA LEU A 39 6.02 11.24 -18.11
C LEU A 39 5.64 11.71 -16.70
N THR A 40 6.34 11.23 -15.68
CA THR A 40 6.06 11.58 -14.28
C THR A 40 6.31 13.07 -14.03
N GLU A 41 7.41 13.61 -14.53
CA GLU A 41 7.72 15.05 -14.47
C GLU A 41 6.63 15.88 -15.16
N HIS A 42 6.21 15.47 -16.36
CA HIS A 42 5.14 16.15 -17.08
C HIS A 42 3.80 16.15 -16.32
N LEU A 43 3.46 15.04 -15.67
CA LEU A 43 2.28 14.97 -14.81
C LEU A 43 2.38 15.96 -13.64
N LYS A 44 3.55 16.06 -13.00
CA LYS A 44 3.77 16.97 -11.88
C LYS A 44 3.70 18.45 -12.28
N ASP A 45 4.09 18.77 -13.50
CA ASP A 45 4.02 20.12 -14.05
C ASP A 45 2.62 20.51 -14.57
N THR A 46 1.65 19.59 -14.53
CA THR A 46 0.31 19.85 -15.03
C THR A 46 -0.40 20.88 -14.17
N ARG A 47 -0.86 21.97 -14.79
CA ARG A 47 -1.61 23.03 -14.09
C ARG A 47 -2.89 22.47 -13.50
N LEU A 48 -3.01 22.59 -12.18
CA LEU A 48 -4.15 22.13 -11.42
C LEU A 48 -5.29 23.15 -11.41
N ALA A 49 -6.51 22.64 -11.29
CA ALA A 49 -7.69 23.47 -11.04
C ALA A 49 -7.72 24.02 -9.60
N ASP A 50 -7.13 23.28 -8.67
CA ASP A 50 -6.92 23.65 -7.28
C ASP A 50 -5.43 23.49 -6.96
N GLU A 51 -4.73 24.61 -6.80
CA GLU A 51 -3.28 24.64 -6.53
C GLU A 51 -2.94 24.18 -5.10
N SER A 52 -3.94 23.92 -4.24
CA SER A 52 -3.72 23.49 -2.86
C SER A 52 -3.39 22.00 -2.69
N GLN A 53 -3.53 21.19 -3.74
CA GLN A 53 -3.23 19.75 -3.70
C GLN A 53 -2.12 19.42 -4.70
N PRO A 54 -1.12 18.61 -4.36
CA PRO A 54 -0.13 18.17 -5.35
C PRO A 54 -0.77 17.18 -6.35
N VAL A 55 -0.28 17.17 -7.60
CA VAL A 55 -0.53 16.04 -8.51
C VAL A 55 0.19 14.83 -7.92
N LEU A 56 -0.49 13.70 -7.79
CA LEU A 56 0.12 12.43 -7.37
C LEU A 56 -0.09 11.38 -8.46
N TYR A 57 0.93 10.57 -8.74
CA TYR A 57 0.75 9.39 -9.59
C TYR A 57 0.38 8.16 -8.74
N PRO A 58 -0.31 7.15 -9.31
CA PRO A 58 -0.69 5.95 -8.58
C PRO A 58 0.52 5.28 -7.91
N GLY A 59 0.41 5.01 -6.61
CA GLY A 59 1.47 4.37 -5.81
C GLY A 59 2.43 5.35 -5.11
N GLU A 60 2.39 6.64 -5.42
CA GLU A 60 3.27 7.63 -4.81
C GLU A 60 2.99 7.80 -3.30
N LYS A 61 1.73 8.00 -2.93
CA LYS A 61 1.32 8.15 -1.53
C LYS A 61 1.63 6.91 -0.70
N GLU A 62 1.47 5.72 -1.29
CA GLU A 62 1.82 4.45 -0.67
C GLU A 62 3.34 4.26 -0.55
N ALA A 63 4.13 4.79 -1.49
CA ALA A 63 5.59 4.80 -1.38
C ALA A 63 6.05 5.72 -0.25
N GLU A 64 5.49 6.92 -0.15
CA GLU A 64 5.74 7.87 0.94
C GLU A 64 5.37 7.26 2.31
N ALA A 65 4.17 6.70 2.43
CA ALA A 65 3.73 6.05 3.66
C ALA A 65 4.61 4.85 4.03
N ARG A 66 5.08 4.05 3.06
CA ARG A 66 6.01 2.94 3.31
C ARG A 66 7.38 3.44 3.79
N LEU A 67 7.87 4.55 3.28
CA LEU A 67 9.12 5.16 3.76
C LEU A 67 8.95 5.66 5.19
N ALA A 68 7.89 6.42 5.48
CA ALA A 68 7.59 6.89 6.83
C ALA A 68 7.44 5.74 7.84
N ASN A 69 6.70 4.68 7.47
CA ASN A 69 6.50 3.50 8.33
C ASN A 69 7.79 2.69 8.57
N ARG A 70 8.77 2.75 7.66
CA ARG A 70 10.09 2.13 7.89
C ARG A 70 10.90 2.90 8.93
N GLU A 71 10.69 4.21 9.02
CA GLU A 71 11.46 5.09 9.90
C GLU A 71 10.81 5.30 11.27
N GLN A 72 9.48 5.25 11.37
CA GLN A 72 8.73 5.72 12.55
C GLN A 72 8.01 4.62 13.34
N ASP A 73 8.26 3.34 13.04
CA ASP A 73 7.43 2.19 13.44
C ASP A 73 5.95 2.34 13.02
N ILE A 74 5.24 1.23 12.86
CA ILE A 74 3.82 1.26 12.45
C ILE A 74 2.94 1.43 13.69
N GLU A 75 2.25 2.56 13.77
CA GLU A 75 1.24 2.78 14.78
C GLU A 75 -0.01 1.94 14.48
N LEU A 76 -0.41 1.10 15.44
CA LEU A 76 -1.62 0.30 15.37
C LEU A 76 -2.73 0.95 16.18
N PRO A 77 -3.95 1.10 15.62
CA PRO A 77 -5.11 1.53 16.40
C PRO A 77 -5.34 0.61 17.61
N ASP A 78 -5.70 1.19 18.75
CA ASP A 78 -5.89 0.43 20.00
C ASP A 78 -6.82 -0.79 19.88
N PRO A 79 -7.96 -0.72 19.16
CA PRO A 79 -8.82 -1.89 18.98
C PRO A 79 -8.10 -3.05 18.26
N VAL A 80 -7.27 -2.73 17.27
CA VAL A 80 -6.49 -3.72 16.50
C VAL A 80 -5.40 -4.32 17.38
N ARG A 81 -4.70 -3.48 18.17
CA ARG A 81 -3.69 -3.92 19.13
C ARG A 81 -4.28 -4.91 20.14
N GLN A 82 -5.45 -4.62 20.70
CA GLN A 82 -6.13 -5.49 21.67
C GLN A 82 -6.55 -6.84 21.04
N GLN A 83 -7.04 -6.81 19.80
CA GLN A 83 -7.37 -8.04 19.06
C GLN A 83 -6.13 -8.90 18.83
N LEU A 84 -5.00 -8.30 18.44
CA LEU A 84 -3.73 -9.02 18.27
C LEU A 84 -3.24 -9.64 19.57
N LEU A 85 -3.26 -8.91 20.68
CA LEU A 85 -2.87 -9.44 22.00
C LEU A 85 -3.75 -10.63 22.41
N THR A 86 -5.06 -10.54 22.17
CA THR A 86 -6.01 -11.63 22.44
C THR A 86 -5.67 -12.88 21.60
N MET A 87 -5.30 -12.70 20.34
CA MET A 87 -4.86 -13.80 19.47
C MET A 87 -3.55 -14.43 19.95
N LEU A 88 -2.55 -13.63 20.33
CA LEU A 88 -1.27 -14.14 20.83
C LEU A 88 -1.48 -15.01 22.08
N GLN A 89 -2.31 -14.56 23.02
CA GLN A 89 -2.67 -15.33 24.22
C GLN A 89 -3.37 -16.64 23.85
N ARG A 90 -4.37 -16.58 22.96
CA ARG A 90 -5.15 -17.76 22.53
C ARG A 90 -4.27 -18.86 21.94
N PHE A 91 -3.24 -18.49 21.20
CA PHE A 91 -2.32 -19.43 20.56
C PHE A 91 -1.00 -19.64 21.32
N SER A 92 -0.89 -19.11 22.54
CA SER A 92 0.33 -19.21 23.38
C SER A 92 1.59 -18.75 22.65
N LEU A 93 1.48 -17.70 21.84
CA LEU A 93 2.60 -17.06 21.15
C LEU A 93 3.22 -15.97 22.03
N PRO A 94 4.55 -15.72 21.92
CA PRO A 94 5.20 -14.65 22.66
C PRO A 94 4.62 -13.28 22.29
N GLU A 95 4.62 -12.36 23.25
CA GLU A 95 4.16 -10.99 23.01
C GLU A 95 5.05 -10.29 21.97
N ALA A 96 4.41 -9.73 20.94
CA ALA A 96 5.09 -8.90 19.97
C ALA A 96 5.28 -7.48 20.55
N LYS A 97 6.41 -6.85 20.23
CA LYS A 97 6.63 -5.43 20.55
C LYS A 97 5.84 -4.59 19.55
N PHE A 98 4.95 -3.75 20.06
CA PHE A 98 4.19 -2.80 19.25
C PHE A 98 4.61 -1.39 19.66
N ALA A 99 4.78 -0.48 18.69
CA ALA A 99 5.03 0.93 18.99
C ALA A 99 3.92 1.47 19.90
N SER A 100 4.29 2.18 20.96
CA SER A 100 3.34 2.82 21.87
C SER A 100 2.70 4.02 21.17
N SER A 101 1.38 4.11 21.19
CA SER A 101 0.63 5.32 20.84
C SER A 101 1.08 6.43 21.82
N GLY A 102 1.64 7.53 21.30
CA GLY A 102 2.03 8.70 22.08
C GLY A 102 0.84 9.57 22.45
#